data_AF-A0A4R4SW80-F1
#
_entry.id   AF-A0A4R4SW80-F1
#
_cell.length_a   1.000
_cell.length_b   1.000
_cell.length_c   1.000
_cell.angle_alpha   90.00
_cell.angle_beta   90.00
_cell.angle_gamma   90.00
#
_symmetry.space_group_name_H-M   'P 1'
#
loop_
_entity.id
_entity.type
_entity.pdbx_description
1 polymer ?
#
loop_
_entity_poly.entity_id
_entity_poly.type
_entity_poly.pdbx_seq_one_letter_code
_entity_poly.pdbx_strand_id
1 'polypeptide(L)' 'MRVIQKVKRRWTGTGGDRGMSTAEYAVGTIAAAAFAGLLFKIVTSPQVKELLLQIIEKALNLAG' A
#
# COMPACT_ATOMS: atom_id res chain seq x y z
N MET A 1 -34.34 -19.49 26.87
CA MET A 1 -33.40 -19.24 25.73
C MET A 1 -33.10 -17.75 25.47
N ARG A 2 -33.08 -16.85 26.48
CA ARG A 2 -32.80 -15.40 26.27
C ARG A 2 -31.35 -14.97 26.52
N VAL A 3 -30.55 -15.82 27.16
CA VAL A 3 -29.16 -15.52 27.55
C VAL A 3 -28.21 -15.59 26.35
N ILE A 4 -28.40 -16.58 25.48
CA ILE A 4 -27.60 -16.77 24.25
C ILE A 4 -27.77 -15.59 23.28
N GLN A 5 -28.97 -14.99 23.20
CA GLN A 5 -29.23 -13.83 22.35
C GLN A 5 -28.53 -12.55 22.84
N LYS A 6 -28.36 -12.35 24.17
CA LYS A 6 -27.62 -11.19 24.71
C LYS A 6 -26.13 -11.25 24.37
N VAL A 7 -25.53 -12.44 24.37
CA VAL A 7 -24.12 -12.62 23.99
C VAL A 7 -23.91 -12.39 22.50
N LYS A 8 -24.80 -12.92 21.66
CA LYS A 8 -24.73 -12.73 20.19
C LYS A 8 -24.88 -11.25 19.80
N ARG A 9 -25.72 -10.50 20.50
CA ARG A 9 -25.95 -9.07 20.26
C ARG A 9 -24.80 -8.16 20.72
N ARG A 10 -23.91 -8.64 21.58
CA ARG A 10 -22.68 -7.94 21.99
C ARG A 10 -21.57 -7.99 20.93
N TRP A 11 -21.71 -8.88 19.95
CA TRP A 11 -20.82 -8.98 18.78
C TRP A 11 -21.40 -8.28 17.54
N THR A 12 -22.70 -7.98 17.52
CA THR A 12 -23.38 -7.41 16.34
C THR A 12 -23.98 -6.03 16.56
N GLY A 13 -23.68 -5.34 17.67
CA GLY A 13 -24.23 -4.02 17.95
C GLY A 13 -23.21 -3.05 18.55
N THR A 14 -23.20 -1.82 17.99
CA THR A 14 -22.65 -0.55 18.50
C THR A 14 -21.25 -0.07 18.06
N GLY A 15 -20.84 -0.29 16.80
CA GLY A 15 -19.62 0.36 16.27
C GLY A 15 -19.45 0.41 14.74
N GLY A 16 -20.42 -0.13 13.98
CA GLY A 16 -20.29 -0.41 12.54
C GLY A 16 -19.79 0.77 11.70
N ASP A 17 -20.41 1.94 11.81
CA ASP A 17 -20.07 3.09 10.94
C ASP A 17 -18.97 4.00 11.52
N ARG A 18 -18.90 4.16 12.85
CA ARG A 18 -17.95 5.08 13.48
C ARG A 18 -16.49 4.64 13.35
N GLY A 19 -16.24 3.34 13.35
CA GLY A 19 -14.90 2.79 13.14
C GLY A 19 -14.58 2.47 11.68
N MET A 20 -15.59 2.47 10.79
CA MET A 20 -15.44 2.11 9.38
C MET A 20 -14.51 3.08 8.67
N SER A 21 -14.79 4.39 8.80
CA SER A 21 -13.98 5.43 8.15
C SER A 21 -12.53 5.46 8.64
N THR A 22 -12.28 5.32 9.94
CA THR A 22 -10.91 5.26 10.46
C THR A 22 -10.17 4.01 9.97
N ALA A 23 -10.85 2.86 9.88
CA ALA A 23 -10.26 1.64 9.34
C ALA A 23 -9.91 1.76 7.85
N GLU A 24 -10.78 2.40 7.06
CA GLU A 24 -10.55 2.66 5.62
C GLU A 24 -9.31 3.54 5.40
N TYR A 25 -9.17 4.64 6.15
CA TYR A 25 -7.99 5.50 6.06
C TYR A 25 -6.71 4.78 6.48
N ALA A 26 -6.77 3.96 7.54
CA ALA A 26 -5.62 3.19 8.00
C ALA A 26 -5.18 2.16 6.95
N VAL A 27 -6.12 1.39 6.41
CA VAL A 27 -5.84 0.39 5.36
C VAL A 27 -5.37 1.08 4.07
N GLY A 28 -5.98 2.19 3.68
CA GLY A 28 -5.56 2.98 2.52
C GLY A 28 -4.12 3.47 2.63
N THR A 29 -3.73 3.94 3.81
CA THR A 29 -2.36 4.40 4.08
C THR A 29 -1.36 3.24 4.05
N ILE A 30 -1.71 2.09 4.65
CA ILE A 30 -0.86 0.88 4.61
C ILE A 30 -0.70 0.38 3.17
N ALA A 31 -1.79 0.36 2.40
CA ALA A 31 -1.75 -0.04 0.99
C ALA A 31 -0.84 0.90 0.17
N ALA A 32 -0.95 2.20 0.36
CA ALA A 32 -0.09 3.19 -0.30
C ALA A 32 1.39 3.01 0.10
N ALA A 33 1.68 2.81 1.39
CA ALA A 33 3.04 2.60 1.88
C ALA A 33 3.65 1.29 1.33
N ALA A 34 2.87 0.20 1.28
CA ALA A 34 3.31 -1.06 0.70
C ALA A 34 3.62 -0.92 -0.80
N PHE A 35 2.76 -0.22 -1.55
CA PHE A 35 2.98 0.05 -2.96
C PHE A 35 4.22 0.93 -3.19
N ALA A 36 4.42 1.97 -2.37
CA ALA A 36 5.63 2.79 -2.42
C ALA A 36 6.90 1.96 -2.15
N GLY A 37 6.85 1.02 -1.20
CA GLY A 37 7.94 0.09 -0.94
C GLY A 37 8.25 -0.81 -2.14
N LEU A 38 7.23 -1.31 -2.83
CA LEU A 38 7.39 -2.08 -4.06
C LEU A 38 8.03 -1.24 -5.18
N LEU A 39 7.53 -0.02 -5.42
CA LEU A 39 8.09 0.88 -6.41
C LEU A 39 9.54 1.24 -6.11
N PHE A 40 9.86 1.49 -4.84
CA PHE A 40 11.23 1.76 -4.40
C PHE A 40 12.14 0.58 -4.73
N LYS A 41 11.71 -0.66 -4.46
CA LYS A 41 12.48 -1.86 -4.82
C LYS A 41 12.67 -2.01 -6.33
N ILE A 42 11.67 -1.67 -7.13
CA ILE A 42 11.77 -1.72 -8.59
C ILE A 42 12.79 -0.68 -9.08
N VAL A 43 12.66 0.58 -8.65
CA VAL A 43 13.53 1.68 -9.11
C VAL A 43 14.98 1.48 -8.65
N THR A 44 15.19 0.86 -7.50
CA THR A 44 16.53 0.54 -6.96
C THR A 44 17.10 -0.77 -7.47
N SER A 45 16.39 -1.49 -8.34
CA SER A 45 16.86 -2.76 -8.90
C SER A 45 18.04 -2.57 -9.86
N PRO A 46 18.95 -3.57 -9.97
CA PRO A 46 20.05 -3.53 -10.93
C PRO A 46 19.59 -3.29 -12.37
N GLN A 47 18.49 -3.92 -12.78
CA GLN A 47 17.94 -3.83 -14.12
C GLN A 47 17.54 -2.39 -14.48
N VAL A 48 16.83 -1.70 -13.58
CA VAL A 48 16.43 -0.30 -13.82
C VAL A 48 17.65 0.61 -13.84
N LYS A 49 18.63 0.38 -12.97
CA LYS A 49 19.89 1.14 -12.97
C LYS A 49 20.65 0.97 -14.29
N GLU A 50 20.78 -0.26 -14.80
CA GLU A 50 21.43 -0.55 -16.08
C GLU A 50 20.74 0.13 -17.25
N LEU A 51 19.39 0.09 -17.29
CA LEU A 51 18.61 0.79 -18.32
C LEU A 51 18.85 2.31 -18.29
N LEU A 52 18.87 2.91 -17.10
CA LEU A 52 19.16 4.35 -16.95
C LEU A 52 20.59 4.69 -17.38
N LEU A 53 21.57 3.86 -17.02
CA LEU A 53 22.96 4.03 -17.46
C LEU A 53 23.08 3.98 -18.98
N GLN A 54 22.42 3.03 -19.64
CA GLN A 54 22.43 2.95 -21.11
C GLN A 54 21.83 4.19 -21.77
N ILE A 55 20.77 4.77 -21.19
CA ILE A 55 20.18 6.01 -21.71
C ILE A 55 21.18 7.16 -21.58
N ILE A 56 21.87 7.27 -20.44
CA ILE A 56 22.88 8.31 -20.20
C ILE A 56 24.07 8.14 -21.16
N GLU A 57 24.60 6.92 -21.32
CA GLU A 57 25.70 6.63 -22.23
C GLU A 57 25.34 6.99 -23.68
N LYS A 58 24.13 6.63 -24.14
CA LYS A 58 23.64 7.03 -25.46
C LYS A 58 23.55 8.54 -25.63
N ALA A 59 23.05 9.25 -24.61
CA ALA A 59 22.94 10.70 -24.65
C ALA A 59 24.33 11.38 -24.72
N LEU A 60 25.30 10.87 -23.96
CA LEU A 60 26.68 11.39 -23.96
C LEU A 60 27.40 11.12 -25.29
N ASN A 61 27.20 9.95 -25.89
CA ASN A 61 27.81 9.60 -27.17
C ASN A 61 27.22 10.39 -28.37
N LEU A 62 26.00 10.93 -28.23
CA LEU A 62 25.42 11.83 -29.23
C LEU A 62 25.92 13.28 -29.09
N ALA A 63 26.46 13.65 -27.93
CA ALA A 63 26.88 15.02 -27.61
C ALA A 63 28.37 15.29 -27.90
N GLY A 64 29.18 14.25 -28.06
CA GLY A 64 30.60 14.32 -28.47
C GLY A 64 30.76 14.01 -29.96
#